data_AF-A0A1C4ITK2-F1
#
_entry.id   AF-A0A1C4ITK2-F1
#
_cell.length_a   1.000
_cell.length_b   1.000
_cell.length_c   1.000
_cell.angle_alpha   90.00
_cell.angle_beta   90.00
_cell.angle_gamma   90.00
#
_symmetry.space_group_name_H-M   'P 1'
#
loop_
_entity.id
_entity.type
_entity.pdbx_description
1 polymer ?
#
loop_
_entity_poly.entity_id
_entity_poly.type
_entity_poly.pdbx_seq_one_letter_code
_entity_poly.pdbx_strand_id
1 'polypeptide(L)'
;MPEQPKFGRAERRRRQREVVKRLLDGPVKEPVCGQRKAAARQKERATRAQQEGTVPKNNAKVKRLARERQAATGRPYTECLAEIRAEHAAARAAGDQPESGHG
;
A
#
# COMPACT_ATOMS: atom_id res chain seq x y z
N MET A 1 10.67 39.92 25.45
CA MET A 1 10.71 38.61 24.76
C MET A 1 11.63 38.75 23.56
N PRO A 2 12.73 37.98 23.43
CA PRO A 2 13.56 38.07 22.24
C PRO A 2 12.76 37.57 21.02
N GLU A 3 12.57 38.43 20.02
CA GLU A 3 11.93 38.05 18.77
C GLU A 3 12.84 37.07 18.01
N GLN A 4 12.27 35.96 17.52
CA GLN A 4 13.04 35.01 16.71
C GLN A 4 13.41 35.66 15.36
N PRO A 5 14.68 35.55 14.91
CA PRO A 5 15.10 36.11 13.63
C PRO A 5 14.35 35.44 12.48
N LYS A 6 13.63 36.24 11.69
CA LYS A 6 12.90 35.78 10.50
C LYS A 6 13.89 35.51 9.36
N PHE A 7 14.31 34.25 9.21
CA PHE A 7 15.20 33.86 8.13
C PHE A 7 14.57 34.07 6.73
N GLY A 8 15.35 34.64 5.81
CA GLY A 8 14.98 34.75 4.40
C GLY A 8 14.73 33.38 3.74
N ARG A 9 14.06 33.35 2.59
CA ARG A 9 13.72 32.10 1.87
C ARG A 9 14.97 31.29 1.49
N ALA A 10 16.03 31.96 1.04
CA ALA A 10 17.29 31.31 0.64
C ALA A 10 17.99 30.67 1.84
N GLU A 11 18.05 31.36 2.98
CA GLU A 11 18.71 30.86 4.18
C GLU A 11 17.94 29.69 4.82
N ARG A 12 16.60 29.75 4.83
CA ARG A 12 15.76 28.60 5.25
C ARG A 12 16.05 27.37 4.41
N ARG A 13 16.12 27.53 3.08
CA ARG A 13 16.43 26.41 2.16
C ARG A 13 17.84 25.87 2.38
N ARG A 14 18.83 26.74 2.60
CA ARG A 14 20.21 26.32 2.91
C ARG A 14 20.27 25.50 4.19
N ARG A 15 19.67 25.98 5.28
CA ARG A 15 19.61 25.26 6.56
C ARG A 15 18.87 23.94 6.44
N GLN A 16 17.74 23.92 5.73
CA GLN A 16 16.98 22.69 5.49
C GLN A 16 17.81 21.65 4.75
N ARG A 17 18.53 22.04 3.69
CA ARG A 17 19.44 21.15 2.95
C ARG A 17 20.56 20.62 3.84
N GLU A 18 21.12 21.47 4.69
CA GLU A 18 22.19 21.06 5.61
C GLU A 18 21.70 20.04 6.66
N VAL A 19 20.50 20.24 7.22
CA VAL A 19 19.89 19.28 8.15
C VAL A 19 19.61 17.95 7.46
N VAL A 20 19.03 17.98 6.26
CA VAL A 20 18.78 16.76 5.47
C VAL A 20 20.09 16.04 5.16
N LYS A 21 21.12 16.78 4.73
CA LYS A 21 22.45 16.22 4.46
C LYS A 21 23.02 15.53 5.71
N ARG A 22 22.96 16.17 6.88
CA ARG A 22 23.40 15.56 8.15
C ARG A 22 22.57 14.33 8.55
N LEU A 23 21.28 14.30 8.22
CA LEU A 23 20.42 13.15 8.50
C LEU A 23 20.77 11.95 7.62
N LEU A 24 21.15 12.20 6.36
CA LEU A 24 21.50 11.16 5.37
C LEU A 24 22.94 10.69 5.51
N ASP A 25 23.89 11.60 5.73
CA ASP A 25 25.32 11.32 5.85
C ASP A 25 25.73 10.93 7.29
N GLY A 26 24.83 11.10 8.26
CA GLY A 26 25.08 10.79 9.65
C GLY A 26 25.04 9.28 9.94
N PRO A 27 25.63 8.83 11.06
CA PRO A 27 25.56 7.43 11.45
C PRO A 27 24.10 7.01 11.65
N VAL A 28 23.75 5.84 11.11
CA VAL A 28 22.42 5.26 11.26
C VAL A 28 22.16 5.09 12.76
N LYS A 29 21.16 5.82 13.28
CA LYS A 29 20.77 5.69 14.69
C LYS A 29 20.26 4.28 14.91
N GLU A 30 20.92 3.56 15.83
CA GLU A 30 20.48 2.25 16.29
C GLU A 30 19.03 2.35 16.80
N PRO A 31 18.07 1.65 16.18
CA PRO A 31 16.69 1.68 16.64
C PRO A 31 16.60 1.01 18.00
N VAL A 32 15.95 1.69 18.96
CA VAL A 32 15.70 1.16 20.31
C VAL A 32 14.84 -0.12 20.25
N CYS A 33 14.87 -0.93 21.31
CA CYS A 33 14.30 -2.29 21.32
C CYS A 33 12.82 -2.37 20.87
N GLY A 34 12.02 -1.31 21.05
CA GLY A 34 10.65 -1.22 20.54
C GLY A 34 10.51 -0.80 19.07
N GLN A 35 11.43 0.02 18.57
CA GLN A 35 11.39 0.54 17.19
C GLN A 35 11.75 -0.54 16.17
N ARG A 36 12.66 -1.47 16.49
CA ARG A 36 12.97 -2.63 15.64
C ARG A 36 11.74 -3.50 15.39
N LYS A 37 11.00 -3.81 16.47
CA LYS A 37 9.78 -4.62 16.41
C LYS A 37 8.66 -3.90 15.66
N ALA A 38 8.52 -2.58 15.85
CA ALA A 38 7.56 -1.77 15.11
C ALA A 38 7.88 -1.69 13.62
N ALA A 39 9.14 -1.47 13.25
CA ALA A 39 9.60 -1.43 11.87
C ALA A 39 9.41 -2.79 11.16
N ALA A 40 9.68 -3.90 11.85
CA ALA A 40 9.42 -5.25 11.32
C ALA A 40 7.93 -5.45 11.01
N ARG A 41 7.04 -5.08 11.95
CA ARG A 41 5.58 -5.14 11.75
C ARG A 41 5.10 -4.21 10.64
N GLN A 42 5.72 -3.04 10.47
CA GLN A 42 5.37 -2.11 9.39
C GLN A 42 5.80 -2.66 8.03
N LYS A 43 6.98 -3.28 7.93
CA LYS A 43 7.43 -3.97 6.70
C LYS A 43 6.50 -5.12 6.35
N GLU A 44 6.14 -5.95 7.33
CA GLU A 44 5.18 -7.04 7.16
C GLU A 44 3.80 -6.54 6.72
N ARG A 45 3.31 -5.44 7.30
CA ARG A 45 2.08 -4.79 6.87
C ARG A 45 2.19 -4.20 5.47
N ALA A 46 3.33 -3.63 5.08
CA ALA A 46 3.54 -3.08 3.75
C ALA A 46 3.60 -4.19 2.69
N THR A 47 4.29 -5.30 2.95
CA THR A 47 4.32 -6.46 2.07
C THR A 47 2.95 -7.13 1.99
N ARG A 48 2.24 -7.23 3.12
CA ARG A 48 0.87 -7.75 3.15
C ARG A 48 -0.11 -6.81 2.46
N ALA A 49 0.04 -5.50 2.58
CA ALA A 49 -0.77 -4.52 1.85
C ALA A 49 -0.44 -4.50 0.35
N GLN A 50 0.77 -4.84 -0.05
CA GLN A 50 1.11 -5.06 -1.47
C GLN A 50 0.48 -6.37 -1.99
N GLN A 51 0.41 -7.41 -1.16
CA GLN A 51 -0.30 -8.65 -1.50
C GLN A 51 -1.83 -8.47 -1.53
N GLU A 52 -2.41 -7.76 -0.56
CA GLU A 52 -3.86 -7.51 -0.42
C GLU A 52 -4.35 -6.33 -1.27
N GLY A 53 -3.47 -5.40 -1.64
CA GLY A 53 -3.75 -4.23 -2.49
C GLY A 53 -3.99 -4.56 -3.96
N THR A 54 -3.92 -5.84 -4.34
CA THR A 54 -4.29 -6.34 -5.66
C THR A 54 -5.78 -6.61 -5.81
N VAL A 55 -6.57 -6.62 -4.73
CA VAL A 55 -8.02 -6.83 -4.83
C VAL A 55 -8.73 -5.48 -4.96
N PRO A 56 -9.17 -5.07 -6.17
CA PRO A 56 -9.91 -3.83 -6.32
C PRO A 56 -11.23 -3.87 -5.53
N LYS A 57 -11.73 -2.69 -5.13
CA LYS A 57 -13.03 -2.45 -4.47
C LYS A 57 -14.26 -3.03 -5.21
N ASN A 58 -14.10 -3.68 -6.37
CA ASN A 58 -15.13 -4.39 -7.15
C ASN A 58 -15.60 -5.71 -6.48
N ASN A 59 -15.56 -5.76 -5.15
CA ASN A 59 -15.88 -6.92 -4.32
C ASN A 59 -17.35 -7.39 -4.49
N ALA A 60 -18.28 -6.52 -4.87
CA ALA A 60 -19.71 -6.88 -4.95
C ALA A 60 -20.01 -7.88 -6.07
N LYS A 61 -19.49 -7.66 -7.29
CA LYS A 61 -19.69 -8.58 -8.43
C LYS A 61 -19.00 -9.92 -8.20
N VAL A 62 -17.77 -9.90 -7.68
CA VAL A 62 -16.99 -11.11 -7.37
C VAL A 62 -17.68 -11.96 -6.29
N LYS A 63 -18.21 -11.33 -5.24
CA LYS A 63 -18.97 -12.03 -4.18
C LYS A 63 -20.28 -12.62 -4.72
N ARG A 64 -20.96 -11.94 -5.65
CA ARG A 64 -22.19 -12.46 -6.27
C ARG A 64 -21.89 -13.70 -7.12
N LEU A 65 -20.88 -13.62 -7.99
CA LEU A 65 -20.43 -14.75 -8.80
C LEU A 65 -19.97 -15.95 -7.96
N ALA A 66 -19.30 -15.70 -6.83
CA ALA A 66 -18.90 -16.76 -5.91
C ALA A 66 -20.09 -17.46 -5.26
N ARG A 67 -21.17 -16.73 -4.95
CA ARG A 67 -22.43 -17.33 -4.44
C ARG A 67 -23.16 -18.12 -5.53
N GLU A 68 -23.18 -17.62 -6.76
CA GLU A 68 -23.75 -18.34 -7.92
C GLU A 68 -22.97 -19.64 -8.19
N ARG A 69 -21.62 -19.61 -8.15
CA ARG A 69 -20.79 -20.82 -8.26
C ARG A 69 -20.98 -21.78 -7.09
N GLN A 70 -21.09 -21.27 -5.87
CA GLN A 70 -21.39 -22.10 -4.71
C GLN A 70 -22.76 -22.81 -4.87
N ALA A 71 -23.78 -22.10 -5.34
CA ALA A 71 -25.10 -22.68 -5.59
C ALA A 71 -25.09 -23.73 -6.72
N ALA A 72 -24.25 -23.52 -7.75
CA ALA A 72 -24.14 -24.44 -8.89
C ALA A 72 -23.26 -25.67 -8.60
N THR A 73 -22.21 -25.53 -7.80
CA THR A 73 -21.19 -26.59 -7.58
C THR A 73 -21.27 -27.24 -6.19
N GLY A 74 -21.97 -26.62 -5.23
CA GLY A 74 -22.00 -27.05 -3.84
C GLY A 74 -20.68 -26.85 -3.07
N ARG A 75 -19.65 -26.28 -3.70
CA ARG A 75 -18.32 -26.08 -3.11
C ARG A 75 -18.34 -24.93 -2.09
N PRO A 76 -17.43 -24.93 -1.10
CA PRO A 76 -17.41 -23.89 -0.09
C PRO A 76 -17.11 -22.53 -0.72
N TYR A 77 -17.86 -21.52 -0.28
CA TYR A 77 -17.81 -20.15 -0.79
C TYR A 77 -16.38 -19.58 -0.93
N THR A 78 -15.49 -19.93 0.01
CA THR A 78 -14.10 -19.47 0.05
C THR A 78 -13.27 -20.00 -1.12
N GLU A 79 -13.51 -21.23 -1.57
CA GLU A 79 -12.83 -21.81 -2.73
C GLU A 79 -13.32 -21.15 -4.02
N CYS A 80 -14.63 -21.02 -4.20
CA CYS A 80 -15.21 -20.33 -5.36
C CYS A 80 -14.73 -18.87 -5.45
N LEU A 81 -14.61 -18.18 -4.31
CA LEU A 81 -14.12 -16.81 -4.25
C LEU A 81 -12.64 -16.70 -4.62
N ALA A 82 -11.81 -17.68 -4.22
CA ALA A 82 -10.40 -17.72 -4.55
C ALA A 82 -10.17 -17.94 -6.05
N GLU A 83 -10.92 -18.87 -6.66
CA GLU A 83 -10.88 -19.15 -8.10
C GLU A 83 -11.25 -17.92 -8.93
N ILE A 84 -12.37 -17.26 -8.61
CA ILE A 84 -12.83 -16.06 -9.34
C ILE A 84 -11.83 -14.90 -9.18
N ARG A 85 -11.19 -14.77 -8.01
CA ARG A 85 -10.15 -13.75 -7.80
C ARG A 85 -8.89 -14.04 -8.63
N ALA A 86 -8.49 -15.30 -8.74
CA ALA A 86 -7.37 -15.71 -9.57
C ALA A 86 -7.65 -15.46 -11.06
N GLU A 87 -8.85 -15.78 -11.53
CA GLU A 87 -9.31 -15.50 -12.90
C GLU A 87 -9.29 -14.00 -13.22
N HIS A 88 -9.84 -13.17 -12.32
CA HIS A 88 -9.82 -11.71 -12.50
C HIS A 88 -8.41 -11.10 -12.40
N ALA A 89 -7.53 -11.66 -11.57
CA ALA A 89 -6.14 -11.22 -11.48
C ALA A 89 -5.35 -11.56 -12.76
N ALA A 90 -5.58 -12.76 -13.32
CA ALA A 90 -5.01 -13.18 -14.59
C ALA A 90 -5.51 -12.31 -15.76
N ALA A 91 -6.80 -12.02 -15.84
CA ALA A 91 -7.36 -11.14 -16.87
C ALA A 91 -6.78 -9.72 -16.82
N ARG A 92 -6.58 -9.18 -15.61
CA ARG A 92 -5.92 -7.88 -15.42
C ARG A 92 -4.43 -7.89 -15.80
N ALA A 93 -3.72 -8.98 -15.50
CA ALA A 93 -2.31 -9.13 -15.86
C ALA A 93 -2.12 -9.27 -17.39
N ALA A 94 -3.12 -9.83 -18.09
CA ALA A 94 -3.13 -9.94 -19.55
C ALA A 94 -3.46 -8.63 -20.28
N GLY A 95 -3.69 -7.52 -19.56
CA GLY A 95 -3.97 -6.21 -20.16
C GLY A 95 -5.41 -6.01 -20.64
N ASP A 96 -6.31 -6.96 -20.36
CA ASP A 96 -7.73 -6.85 -20.67
C ASP A 96 -8.42 -5.99 -19.59
N GLN A 97 -8.18 -4.69 -19.65
CA GLN A 97 -8.99 -3.73 -18.91
C GLN A 97 -10.21 -3.41 -19.77
N PRO A 98 -11.45 -3.74 -19.35
CA PRO A 98 -12.59 -3.04 -19.91
C PRO A 98 -12.42 -1.58 -19.53
N GLU A 99 -12.24 -0.72 -20.53
CA GLU A 99 -12.11 0.72 -20.38
C GLU A 99 -13.14 1.23 -19.37
N SER A 100 -12.67 1.67 -18.20
CA SER A 100 -13.43 2.58 -17.38
C SER A 100 -13.37 3.93 -18.06
N GLY A 101 -14.21 4.10 -19.08
CA GLY A 101 -14.52 5.41 -19.66
C GLY A 101 -15.08 6.32 -18.57
N HIS A 102 -14.33 7.36 -18.25
CA HIS A 102 -14.81 8.53 -17.52
C HIS A 102 -14.75 9.67 -18.53
N GLY A 103 -15.88 9.96 -19.16
CA GLY A 103 -16.17 11.19 -19.89
C GLY A 103 -17.15 12.02 -19.10
#